data_AF-A0A7V0WE37-F1
#
_entry.id   AF-A0A7V0WE37-F1
#
_cell.length_a   1.000
_cell.length_b   1.000
_cell.length_c   1.000
_cell.angle_alpha   90.00
_cell.angle_beta   90.00
_cell.angle_gamma   90.00
#
_symmetry.space_group_name_H-M   'P 1'
#
loop_
_entity.id
_entity.type
_entity.pdbx_description
1 polymer ?
#
loop_
_entity_poly.entity_id
_entity_poly.type
_entity_poly.pdbx_seq_one_letter_code
_entity_poly.pdbx_strand_id
1 'polypeptide(L)'
;NSAKSSYSWNRALPSSDDMFTNGSLAMYFGYASEFESIKKRNPHLNFDVAVVPQIKDDSFKSTFGKVYSVVISKFSPHMQAAFSAVFKLTGENFSKQFAEKFYMAPARRGLLEKGSDNPIFSIFYKSAVMAKTWLEPDSQKVYEIFQNMVESTATGKAKVSDSTKGAEKQIGQLLKQFYVK
;
A
#
# COMPACT_ATOMS: atom_id res chain seq x y z
N ASN A 1 -5.59 -4.96 -21.03
CA ASN A 1 -6.34 -5.37 -22.23
C ASN A 1 -5.32 -5.96 -23.18
N SER A 2 -5.37 -7.27 -23.38
CA SER A 2 -4.48 -8.04 -24.26
C SER A 2 -4.54 -7.60 -25.73
N ALA A 3 -5.56 -6.84 -26.13
CA ALA A 3 -5.65 -6.23 -27.45
C ALA A 3 -4.78 -4.97 -27.63
N LYS A 4 -4.15 -4.44 -26.57
CA LYS A 4 -3.22 -3.30 -26.69
C LYS A 4 -1.83 -3.80 -27.08
N SER A 5 -1.18 -3.10 -28.00
CA SER A 5 0.23 -3.35 -28.38
C SER A 5 1.21 -3.21 -27.21
N SER A 6 0.86 -2.44 -26.19
CA SER A 6 1.64 -2.22 -24.98
C SER A 6 1.42 -3.28 -23.88
N TYR A 7 0.75 -4.40 -24.19
CA TYR A 7 0.45 -5.44 -23.21
C TYR A 7 1.66 -6.35 -23.00
N SER A 8 2.20 -6.37 -21.77
CA SER A 8 3.41 -7.12 -21.42
C SER A 8 3.22 -8.12 -20.27
N TRP A 9 2.03 -8.21 -19.65
CA TRP A 9 1.83 -8.97 -18.40
C TRP A 9 0.71 -9.99 -18.49
N ASN A 10 1.00 -11.29 -18.27
CA ASN A 10 0.00 -12.37 -18.26
C ASN A 10 0.15 -13.29 -17.02
N ARG A 11 -0.85 -14.16 -16.77
CA ARG A 11 -0.92 -15.02 -15.57
C ARG A 11 0.11 -16.16 -15.52
N ALA A 12 0.77 -16.47 -16.63
CA ALA A 12 1.82 -17.49 -16.64
C ALA A 12 3.16 -16.93 -16.14
N LEU A 13 3.27 -15.60 -15.99
CA LEU A 13 4.45 -14.97 -15.41
C LEU A 13 4.50 -15.22 -13.89
N PRO A 14 5.71 -15.30 -13.30
CA PRO A 14 5.89 -15.28 -11.85
C PRO A 14 5.31 -14.00 -11.21
N SER A 15 5.26 -13.96 -9.88
CA SER A 15 4.86 -12.74 -9.18
C SER A 15 5.78 -11.57 -9.52
N SER A 16 5.24 -10.36 -9.47
CA SER A 16 6.00 -9.14 -9.81
C SER A 16 7.17 -8.91 -8.87
N ASP A 17 7.06 -9.33 -7.61
CA ASP A 17 8.15 -9.21 -6.63
C ASP A 17 9.31 -10.17 -6.93
N ASP A 18 9.02 -11.41 -7.34
CA ASP A 18 10.03 -12.38 -7.77
C ASP A 18 10.73 -11.92 -9.06
N MET A 19 9.95 -11.46 -10.05
CA MET A 19 10.51 -10.97 -11.30
C MET A 19 11.40 -9.73 -11.08
N PHE A 20 10.99 -8.80 -10.22
CA PHE A 20 11.79 -7.61 -9.89
C PHE A 20 13.05 -7.98 -9.12
N THR A 21 12.91 -8.81 -8.08
CA THR A 21 14.04 -9.25 -7.26
C THR A 21 15.08 -9.99 -8.09
N ASN A 22 14.67 -10.73 -9.14
CA ASN A 22 15.58 -11.42 -10.06
C ASN A 22 16.09 -10.55 -11.23
N GLY A 23 15.72 -9.26 -11.28
CA GLY A 23 16.18 -8.33 -12.33
C GLY A 23 15.47 -8.46 -13.69
N SER A 24 14.38 -9.24 -13.76
CA SER A 24 13.61 -9.48 -14.99
C SER A 24 12.42 -8.54 -15.16
N LEU A 25 12.17 -7.63 -14.21
CA LEU A 25 11.13 -6.61 -14.27
C LEU A 25 11.74 -5.22 -14.07
N ALA A 26 11.49 -4.29 -15.00
CA ALA A 26 12.08 -2.95 -14.96
C ALA A 26 11.48 -2.05 -13.86
N MET A 27 10.18 -2.20 -13.57
CA MET A 27 9.47 -1.38 -12.59
C MET A 27 8.59 -2.25 -11.70
N TYR A 28 8.68 -2.03 -10.39
CA TYR A 28 7.88 -2.73 -9.39
C TYR A 28 7.07 -1.74 -8.56
N PHE A 29 5.77 -2.00 -8.44
CA PHE A 29 4.88 -1.29 -7.54
C PHE A 29 4.74 -2.10 -6.25
N GLY A 30 5.26 -1.57 -5.15
CA GLY A 30 5.20 -2.22 -3.85
C GLY A 30 5.24 -1.22 -2.71
N TYR A 31 5.16 -1.73 -1.48
CA TYR A 31 5.22 -0.89 -0.29
C TYR A 31 6.66 -0.52 0.05
N ALA A 32 6.85 0.66 0.65
CA ALA A 32 8.14 1.11 1.16
C ALA A 32 8.81 0.08 2.08
N SER A 33 8.01 -0.60 2.92
CA SER A 33 8.46 -1.62 3.86
C SER A 33 9.11 -2.85 3.20
N GLU A 34 8.95 -3.02 1.90
CA GLU A 34 9.53 -4.14 1.15
C GLU A 34 10.96 -3.87 0.70
N PHE A 35 11.42 -2.61 0.75
CA PHE A 35 12.74 -2.19 0.28
C PHE A 35 13.88 -3.02 0.86
N GLU A 36 13.89 -3.22 2.17
CA GLU A 36 14.93 -3.99 2.84
C GLU A 36 14.87 -5.47 2.45
N SER A 37 13.67 -6.03 2.31
CA SER A 37 13.47 -7.43 1.91
C SER A 37 14.01 -7.68 0.49
N ILE A 38 13.69 -6.79 -0.46
CA ILE A 38 14.19 -6.88 -1.84
C ILE A 38 15.72 -6.81 -1.85
N LYS A 39 16.31 -5.84 -1.15
CA LYS A 39 17.77 -5.70 -1.05
C LYS A 39 18.46 -6.92 -0.40
N LYS A 40 17.82 -7.54 0.60
CA LYS A 40 18.32 -8.76 1.24
C LYS A 40 18.23 -9.98 0.32
N ARG A 41 17.14 -10.13 -0.42
CA ARG A 41 16.92 -11.26 -1.35
C ARG A 41 17.87 -11.21 -2.54
N ASN A 42 18.20 -10.02 -3.06
CA ASN A 42 19.20 -9.86 -4.10
C ASN A 42 20.12 -8.65 -3.83
N PRO A 43 21.24 -8.85 -3.12
CA PRO A 43 22.21 -7.78 -2.84
C PRO A 43 22.92 -7.22 -4.09
N HIS A 44 22.84 -7.91 -5.23
CA HIS A 44 23.43 -7.47 -6.50
C HIS A 44 22.46 -6.66 -7.36
N LEU A 45 21.18 -6.62 -7.01
CA LEU A 45 20.18 -5.82 -7.72
C LEU A 45 20.45 -4.33 -7.48
N ASN A 46 20.81 -3.62 -8.53
CA ASN A 46 20.95 -2.16 -8.49
C ASN A 46 19.62 -1.50 -8.84
N PHE A 47 18.88 -1.06 -7.82
CA PHE A 47 17.57 -0.42 -7.99
C PHE A 47 17.45 0.81 -7.11
N ASP A 48 16.51 1.69 -7.48
CA ASP A 48 16.16 2.89 -6.72
C ASP A 48 14.64 2.97 -6.52
N VAL A 49 14.20 3.91 -5.69
CA VAL A 49 12.79 4.16 -5.40
C VAL A 49 12.34 5.50 -5.97
N ALA A 50 11.12 5.54 -6.48
CA ALA A 50 10.48 6.75 -6.95
C ALA A 50 9.03 6.80 -6.47
N VAL A 51 8.42 7.99 -6.52
CA VAL A 51 6.97 8.11 -6.35
C VAL A 51 6.27 7.38 -7.48
N VAL A 52 5.12 6.75 -7.20
CA VAL A 52 4.33 6.10 -8.24
C VAL A 52 3.91 7.13 -9.31
N PRO A 53 3.90 6.76 -10.60
CA PRO A 53 3.50 7.66 -11.67
C PRO A 53 2.11 8.25 -11.40
N GLN A 54 1.99 9.55 -11.61
CA GLN A 54 0.76 10.32 -11.39
C GLN A 54 0.07 10.60 -12.73
N ILE A 55 -1.25 10.76 -12.70
CA ILE A 55 -2.02 11.16 -13.88
C ILE A 55 -1.61 12.58 -14.27
N LYS A 56 -1.30 12.76 -15.56
CA LYS A 56 -0.91 14.06 -16.11
C LYS A 56 -2.09 15.04 -15.98
N ASP A 57 -1.79 16.27 -15.55
CA ASP A 57 -2.75 17.37 -15.37
C ASP A 57 -3.81 17.16 -14.27
N ASP A 58 -3.67 16.11 -13.46
CA ASP A 58 -4.50 15.93 -12.26
C ASP A 58 -4.02 16.87 -11.14
N SER A 59 -4.97 17.58 -10.52
CA SER A 59 -4.69 18.47 -9.39
C SER A 59 -4.42 17.69 -8.10
N PHE A 60 -4.81 16.41 -8.03
CA PHE A 60 -4.63 15.56 -6.87
C PHE A 60 -3.64 14.43 -7.13
N LYS A 61 -2.53 14.44 -6.40
CA LYS A 61 -1.62 13.29 -6.36
C LYS A 61 -2.14 12.26 -5.37
N SER A 62 -2.11 11.00 -5.77
CA SER A 62 -2.55 9.90 -4.91
C SER A 62 -1.68 8.66 -5.07
N THR A 63 -1.57 7.93 -3.97
CA THR A 63 -1.06 6.56 -3.91
C THR A 63 -1.86 5.77 -2.86
N PHE A 64 -1.64 4.47 -2.78
CA PHE A 64 -2.21 3.64 -1.73
C PHE A 64 -1.24 3.50 -0.56
N GLY A 65 -1.76 3.57 0.67
CA GLY A 65 -0.97 3.42 1.89
C GLY A 65 -1.54 2.34 2.81
N LYS A 66 -0.66 1.47 3.32
CA LYS A 66 -0.99 0.55 4.42
C LYS A 66 -0.67 1.22 5.75
N VAL A 67 -1.68 1.40 6.59
CA VAL A 67 -1.54 2.08 7.89
C VAL A 67 -1.59 1.06 9.02
N TYR A 68 -0.60 1.15 9.92
CA TYR A 68 -0.55 0.38 11.16
C TYR A 68 -1.05 1.24 12.31
N SER A 69 -2.04 0.73 13.04
CA SER A 69 -2.68 1.42 14.16
C SER A 69 -2.55 0.60 15.43
N VAL A 70 -2.29 1.28 16.55
CA VAL A 70 -2.36 0.68 17.88
C VAL A 70 -3.74 1.00 18.46
N VAL A 71 -4.44 -0.02 18.92
CA VAL A 71 -5.80 0.10 19.45
C VAL A 71 -5.88 -0.45 20.87
N ILE A 72 -6.77 0.12 21.68
CA ILE A 72 -7.01 -0.34 23.05
C ILE A 72 -8.29 -1.17 23.04
N SER A 73 -8.23 -2.37 23.63
CA SER A 73 -9.42 -3.21 23.81
C SER A 73 -10.43 -2.52 24.72
N LYS A 74 -11.70 -2.48 24.30
CA LYS A 74 -12.82 -1.96 25.10
C LYS A 74 -12.99 -2.73 26.43
N PHE A 75 -12.55 -3.98 26.47
CA PHE A 75 -12.62 -4.84 27.64
C PHE A 75 -11.37 -4.79 28.53
N SER A 76 -10.44 -3.87 28.27
CA SER A 76 -9.22 -3.77 29.07
C SER A 76 -9.56 -3.41 30.53
N PRO A 77 -9.13 -4.21 31.52
CA PRO A 77 -9.29 -3.85 32.93
C PRO A 77 -8.34 -2.73 33.37
N HIS A 78 -7.41 -2.30 32.50
CA HIS A 78 -6.36 -1.33 32.80
C HIS A 78 -6.28 -0.22 31.74
N MET A 79 -7.41 0.47 31.52
CA MET A 79 -7.57 1.46 30.47
C MET A 79 -6.53 2.60 30.53
N GLN A 80 -6.22 3.12 31.72
CA GLN A 80 -5.27 4.23 31.90
C GLN A 80 -3.83 3.81 31.56
N ALA A 81 -3.43 2.59 31.96
CA ALA A 81 -2.10 2.05 31.64
C ALA A 81 -1.98 1.77 30.14
N ALA A 82 -3.02 1.19 29.53
CA ALA A 82 -3.08 0.95 28.09
C ALA A 82 -2.98 2.27 27.30
N PHE A 83 -3.73 3.30 27.71
CA PHE A 83 -3.64 4.63 27.10
C PHE A 83 -2.23 5.23 27.19
N SER A 84 -1.60 5.13 28.36
CA SER A 84 -0.22 5.58 28.57
C SER A 84 0.77 4.84 27.66
N ALA A 85 0.58 3.53 27.44
CA ALA A 85 1.39 2.75 26.53
C ALA A 85 1.20 3.18 25.06
N VAL A 86 -0.05 3.35 24.61
CA VAL A 86 -0.34 3.84 23.25
C VAL A 86 0.25 5.23 23.03
N PHE A 87 0.15 6.13 24.01
CA PHE A 87 0.75 7.46 23.91
C PHE A 87 2.28 7.40 23.73
N LYS A 88 2.96 6.50 24.45
CA LYS A 88 4.41 6.28 24.27
C LYS A 88 4.75 5.68 22.91
N LEU A 89 4.02 4.66 22.46
CA LEU A 89 4.22 4.00 21.16
C LEU A 89 3.93 4.92 19.98
N THR A 90 3.05 5.91 20.14
CA THR A 90 2.71 6.88 19.10
C THR A 90 3.48 8.19 19.24
N GLY A 91 4.34 8.31 20.26
CA GLY A 91 5.21 9.47 20.48
C GLY A 91 6.18 9.69 19.33
N GLU A 92 6.68 10.93 19.21
CA GLU A 92 7.56 11.32 18.09
C GLU A 92 8.81 10.45 17.98
N ASN A 93 9.52 10.23 19.08
CA ASN A 93 10.76 9.45 19.06
C ASN A 93 10.53 7.99 18.65
N PHE A 94 9.55 7.31 19.27
CA PHE A 94 9.24 5.93 18.92
C PHE A 94 8.74 5.81 17.48
N SER A 95 7.83 6.70 17.05
CA SER A 95 7.28 6.67 15.69
C SER A 95 8.36 6.86 14.64
N LYS A 96 9.36 7.73 14.89
CA LYS A 96 10.51 7.91 14.01
C LYS A 96 11.35 6.63 13.93
N GLN A 97 11.81 6.12 15.07
CA GLN A 97 12.67 4.92 15.12
C GLN A 97 11.97 3.69 14.52
N PHE A 98 10.67 3.52 14.79
CA PHE A 98 9.88 2.43 14.24
C PHE A 98 9.78 2.54 12.72
N ALA A 99 9.51 3.74 12.19
CA ALA A 99 9.46 3.99 10.75
C ALA A 99 10.80 3.70 10.06
N GLU A 100 11.91 4.14 10.65
CA GLU A 100 13.27 3.89 10.14
C GLU A 100 13.61 2.39 10.17
N LYS A 101 13.26 1.70 11.26
CA LYS A 101 13.56 0.27 11.42
C LYS A 101 12.85 -0.61 10.40
N PHE A 102 11.61 -0.26 10.04
CA PHE A 102 10.77 -1.04 9.14
C PHE A 102 10.66 -0.42 7.73
N TYR A 103 11.54 0.52 7.38
CA TYR A 103 11.59 1.15 6.05
C TYR A 103 10.23 1.69 5.59
N MET A 104 9.53 2.39 6.49
CA MET A 104 8.24 3.00 6.19
C MET A 104 8.23 4.47 6.62
N ALA A 105 7.11 5.15 6.35
CA ALA A 105 6.94 6.54 6.77
C ALA A 105 6.32 6.62 8.18
N PRO A 106 6.73 7.59 9.01
CA PRO A 106 6.10 7.81 10.30
C PRO A 106 4.69 8.37 10.13
N ALA A 107 3.76 7.96 10.99
CA ALA A 107 2.38 8.45 10.95
C ALA A 107 2.23 9.91 11.43
N ARG A 108 3.24 10.48 12.09
CA ARG A 108 3.17 11.85 12.63
C ARG A 108 3.50 12.88 11.56
N ARG A 109 2.56 13.80 11.31
CA ARG A 109 2.72 14.94 10.39
C ARG A 109 3.98 15.78 10.65
N GLY A 110 4.29 16.07 11.91
CA GLY A 110 5.48 16.85 12.26
C GLY A 110 6.80 16.17 11.88
N LEU A 111 6.85 14.83 11.83
CA LEU A 111 8.02 14.10 11.32
C LEU A 111 8.08 14.13 9.80
N LEU A 112 6.93 14.00 9.13
CA LEU A 112 6.85 14.09 7.67
C LEU A 112 7.24 15.49 7.17
N GLU A 113 6.86 16.55 7.90
CA GLU A 113 7.19 17.94 7.59
C GLU A 113 8.69 18.23 7.77
N LYS A 114 9.33 17.67 8.81
CA LYS A 114 10.79 17.74 8.98
C LYS A 114 11.55 17.05 7.85
N GLY A 115 10.95 16.05 7.21
CA GLY A 115 11.58 15.30 6.13
C GLY A 115 12.67 14.33 6.61
N SER A 116 13.51 13.90 5.69
CA SER A 116 14.67 13.04 5.94
C SER A 116 15.79 13.39 4.96
N ASP A 117 17.02 13.41 5.46
CA ASP A 117 18.23 13.59 4.64
C ASP A 117 18.58 12.32 3.84
N ASN A 118 17.99 11.17 4.22
CA ASN A 118 18.15 9.95 3.45
C ASN A 118 17.24 10.01 2.19
N PRO A 119 17.81 9.88 0.97
CA PRO A 119 17.05 10.04 -0.27
C PRO A 119 15.89 9.04 -0.40
N ILE A 120 16.09 7.80 0.05
CA ILE A 120 15.07 6.74 0.03
C ILE A 120 13.89 7.11 0.94
N PHE A 121 14.17 7.53 2.19
CA PHE A 121 13.13 7.94 3.13
C PHE A 121 12.43 9.24 2.70
N SER A 122 13.15 10.17 2.04
CA SER A 122 12.54 11.38 1.47
C SER A 122 11.43 11.02 0.47
N ILE A 123 11.64 10.01 -0.37
CA ILE A 123 10.60 9.51 -1.29
C ILE A 123 9.46 8.83 -0.53
N PHE A 124 9.76 8.00 0.48
CA PHE A 124 8.73 7.36 1.30
C PHE A 124 7.82 8.38 2.00
N TYR A 125 8.41 9.46 2.52
CA TYR A 125 7.66 10.49 3.25
C TYR A 125 6.79 11.30 2.29
N LYS A 126 7.30 11.64 1.10
CA LYS A 126 6.50 12.27 0.03
C LYS A 126 5.32 11.38 -0.35
N SER A 127 5.54 10.09 -0.57
CA SER A 127 4.48 9.11 -0.88
C SER A 127 3.45 9.01 0.25
N ALA A 128 3.87 9.06 1.51
CA ALA A 128 2.96 9.00 2.66
C ALA A 128 2.02 10.21 2.75
N VAL A 129 2.50 11.41 2.40
CA VAL A 129 1.65 12.62 2.38
C VAL A 129 0.55 12.54 1.32
N MET A 130 0.81 11.87 0.19
CA MET A 130 -0.17 11.64 -0.88
C MET A 130 -0.91 10.31 -0.76
N ALA A 131 -0.67 9.53 0.30
CA ALA A 131 -1.30 8.23 0.47
C ALA A 131 -2.77 8.35 0.84
N LYS A 132 -3.59 7.49 0.25
CA LYS A 132 -4.98 7.25 0.60
C LYS A 132 -5.10 5.84 1.14
N THR A 133 -5.98 5.69 2.13
CA THR A 133 -6.32 4.40 2.73
C THR A 133 -7.80 4.44 3.12
N TRP A 134 -8.35 3.26 3.38
CA TRP A 134 -9.69 3.07 3.88
C TRP A 134 -9.70 1.86 4.80
N LEU A 135 -10.73 1.73 5.62
CA LEU A 135 -10.91 0.55 6.46
C LEU A 135 -11.53 -0.55 5.62
N GLU A 136 -10.74 -1.58 5.33
CA GLU A 136 -11.20 -2.74 4.59
C GLU A 136 -12.03 -3.67 5.50
N PRO A 137 -13.23 -4.10 5.07
CA PRO A 137 -14.06 -5.01 5.86
C PRO A 137 -13.46 -6.42 5.95
N ASP A 138 -12.81 -6.86 4.89
CA ASP A 138 -12.13 -8.16 4.76
C ASP A 138 -11.08 -8.02 3.65
N SER A 139 -9.80 -7.90 4.03
CA SER A 139 -8.72 -7.62 3.09
C SER A 139 -8.54 -8.70 2.02
N GLN A 140 -8.79 -9.97 2.36
CA GLN A 140 -8.66 -11.05 1.39
C GLN A 140 -9.75 -10.96 0.33
N LYS A 141 -11.01 -10.78 0.74
CA LYS A 141 -12.12 -10.65 -0.21
C LYS A 141 -11.99 -9.40 -1.07
N VAL A 142 -11.58 -8.28 -0.47
CA VAL A 142 -11.32 -7.03 -1.21
C VAL A 142 -10.25 -7.26 -2.28
N TYR A 143 -9.14 -7.92 -1.93
CA TYR A 143 -8.09 -8.28 -2.87
C TYR A 143 -8.63 -9.14 -4.03
N GLU A 144 -9.38 -10.20 -3.73
CA GLU A 144 -9.99 -11.08 -4.73
C GLU A 144 -10.95 -10.32 -5.67
N ILE A 145 -11.73 -9.38 -5.15
CA ILE A 145 -12.64 -8.54 -5.95
C ILE A 145 -11.84 -7.66 -6.93
N PHE A 146 -10.81 -6.96 -6.44
CA PHE A 146 -9.97 -6.11 -7.29
C PHE A 146 -9.20 -6.93 -8.33
N GLN A 147 -8.66 -8.08 -7.93
CA GLN A 147 -7.98 -9.01 -8.84
C GLN A 147 -8.93 -9.43 -9.98
N ASN A 148 -10.13 -9.91 -9.64
CA ASN A 148 -11.12 -10.32 -10.63
C ASN A 148 -11.53 -9.18 -11.58
N MET A 149 -11.68 -7.96 -11.05
CA MET A 149 -11.98 -6.77 -11.84
C MET A 149 -10.85 -6.46 -12.85
N VAL A 150 -9.60 -6.42 -12.41
CA VAL A 150 -8.44 -6.15 -13.26
C VAL A 150 -8.25 -7.26 -14.30
N GLU A 151 -8.36 -8.52 -13.90
CA GLU A 151 -8.16 -9.65 -14.80
C GLU A 151 -9.25 -9.77 -15.86
N SER A 152 -10.51 -9.54 -15.49
CA SER A 152 -11.65 -9.62 -16.44
C SER A 152 -11.54 -8.54 -17.52
N THR A 153 -11.07 -7.35 -17.16
CA THR A 153 -10.80 -6.26 -18.12
C THR A 153 -9.51 -6.47 -18.90
N ALA A 154 -8.49 -7.06 -18.28
CA ALA A 154 -7.22 -7.35 -18.93
C ALA A 154 -7.36 -8.40 -20.05
N THR A 155 -8.16 -9.43 -19.82
CA THR A 155 -8.44 -10.54 -20.75
C THR A 155 -9.57 -10.26 -21.75
N GLY A 156 -10.26 -9.13 -21.61
CA GLY A 156 -11.40 -8.79 -22.47
C GLY A 156 -12.69 -9.56 -22.16
N LYS A 157 -12.72 -10.32 -21.06
CA LYS A 157 -13.91 -11.05 -20.59
C LYS A 157 -15.08 -10.12 -20.25
N ALA A 158 -14.80 -8.89 -19.82
CA ALA A 158 -15.81 -7.89 -19.51
C ALA A 158 -15.34 -6.48 -19.88
N LYS A 159 -16.29 -5.58 -20.16
CA LYS A 159 -16.02 -4.15 -20.36
C LYS A 159 -15.59 -3.51 -19.04
N VAL A 160 -14.75 -2.47 -19.13
CA VAL A 160 -14.27 -1.71 -17.95
C VAL A 160 -15.44 -1.23 -17.09
N SER A 161 -16.47 -0.65 -17.71
CA SER A 161 -17.67 -0.18 -17.01
C SER A 161 -18.37 -1.26 -16.20
N ASP A 162 -18.47 -2.46 -16.75
CA ASP A 162 -19.23 -3.56 -16.17
C ASP A 162 -18.44 -4.21 -15.03
N SER A 163 -17.13 -4.37 -15.22
CA SER A 163 -16.23 -4.84 -14.17
C SER A 163 -16.17 -3.88 -12.98
N THR A 164 -16.10 -2.57 -13.22
CA THR A 164 -16.08 -1.57 -12.15
C THR A 164 -17.40 -1.54 -11.37
N LYS A 165 -18.56 -1.56 -12.05
CA LYS A 165 -19.87 -1.64 -11.38
C LYS A 165 -20.03 -2.94 -10.58
N GLY A 166 -19.51 -4.05 -11.10
CA GLY A 166 -19.52 -5.34 -10.42
C GLY A 166 -18.67 -5.33 -9.14
N ALA A 167 -17.49 -4.73 -9.19
CA ALA A 167 -16.62 -4.58 -8.02
C ALA A 167 -17.24 -3.65 -6.96
N GLU A 168 -17.78 -2.51 -7.39
CA GLU A 168 -18.49 -1.55 -6.51
C GLU A 168 -19.63 -2.24 -5.76
N LYS A 169 -20.47 -3.01 -6.46
CA LYS A 169 -21.59 -3.74 -5.84
C LYS A 169 -21.10 -4.75 -4.78
N GLN A 170 -20.05 -5.52 -5.09
CA GLN A 170 -19.50 -6.52 -4.16
C GLN A 170 -18.86 -5.88 -2.93
N ILE A 171 -18.04 -4.84 -3.12
CA ILE A 171 -17.45 -4.08 -2.01
C ILE A 171 -18.55 -3.42 -1.17
N GLY A 172 -19.57 -2.84 -1.79
CA GLY A 172 -20.71 -2.24 -1.10
C GLY A 172 -21.48 -3.25 -0.25
N GLN A 173 -21.58 -4.51 -0.68
CA GLN A 173 -22.18 -5.59 0.12
C GLN A 173 -21.29 -5.96 1.32
N LEU A 174 -19.98 -6.07 1.13
CA LEU A 174 -19.04 -6.34 2.23
C LEU A 174 -19.07 -5.23 3.28
N LEU A 175 -19.09 -3.97 2.85
CA LEU A 175 -19.17 -2.83 3.75
C LEU A 175 -20.48 -2.84 4.55
N LYS A 176 -21.62 -3.13 3.92
CA LYS A 176 -22.91 -3.25 4.63
C LYS A 176 -22.86 -4.33 5.71
N GLN A 177 -22.27 -5.48 5.44
CA GLN A 177 -22.12 -6.55 6.43
C GLN A 177 -21.18 -6.18 7.57
N PHE A 178 -20.16 -5.37 7.29
CA PHE A 178 -19.19 -4.92 8.27
C PHE A 178 -19.79 -3.89 9.24
N TYR A 179 -20.52 -2.90 8.73
CA TYR A 179 -21.11 -1.83 9.57
C TYR A 179 -22.36 -2.27 10.36
N VAL A 180 -22.94 -3.43 10.06
CA VAL A 180 -24.11 -3.98 10.78
C VAL A 180 -23.70 -4.80 12.00
N LYS A 181 -22.39 -5.07 12.19
CA LYS A 181 -21.82 -5.73 13.38
C LYS A 181 -21.29 -4.72 14.38
#